data_AF-A0ABD3Q5Y3-F1
#
_entry.id   AF-A0ABD3Q5Y3-F1
#
_cell.length_a   1.000
_cell.length_b   1.000
_cell.length_c   1.000
_cell.angle_alpha   90.00
_cell.angle_beta   90.00
_cell.angle_gamma   90.00
#
_symmetry.space_group_name_H-M   'P 1'
#
loop_
_entity.id
_entity.type
_entity.pdbx_description
1 polymer ?
#
loop_
_entity_poly.entity_id
_entity_poly.type
_entity_poly.pdbx_seq_one_letter_code
_entity_poly.pdbx_strand_id
1 'polypeptide(L)'
;MSPPNNNGKVVVVGSINQDLTTYTPSLPQPGETLLGSDFVTSAGGKGSNQAVAAASIGIVQEKGGVHMIGRVGNDDMGKSLLRGLKSCRVQISENESVLTSGAIHTGVASIVVDVASGQNTIVVSPGANLALGPEEVSSSLTKILSDSSADAQNVVLVQLEISHESALEALKTAKRLGALSILNPAPAPKNWELTNEWYSTIDILIPNESELASICGVSNGDRGGVTGEGEEAMAKTLLDRGVQHAVIVTLGARGAMIVRRNTTRKKGADASLGDDFETIMICEPDALPYKSQPVIDTVGAGDAFCGALAAYLSRGVELDRAASLACGVASMSVRKRGAQESYPKANELPACLRLDDMLIEEHKDITTITFVTGNKNKLAEVRRLLLTSSNGKENNNFVIDNAKIDLPELQGTPIDIAIEKCRLAAEQLQSPVMIEDTSLCFYDLNGLPGPYIKWFLDDIGLEGLNKMIDGFNTDRKAYAQTIIAYSPGPGKGIELFQGQTEGVIVRPRGPTQFGWDPIFEPIEGGGKTYAEMEKDEKNAISHRGRAFQTFREYLCK
;
A
#
# COMPACT_ATOMS: atom_id res chain seq x y z
N MET A 1 -29.68 1.58 19.82
CA MET A 1 -28.61 2.56 19.54
C MET A 1 -27.76 1.93 18.45
N SER A 2 -27.59 2.60 17.31
CA SER A 2 -26.62 2.18 16.31
C SER A 2 -25.22 2.15 16.95
N PRO A 3 -24.33 1.20 16.59
CA PRO A 3 -22.95 1.24 17.07
C PRO A 3 -22.33 2.61 16.72
N PRO A 4 -21.46 3.17 17.58
CA PRO A 4 -20.76 4.41 17.27
C PRO A 4 -20.02 4.23 15.95
N ASN A 5 -20.24 5.12 15.00
CA ASN A 5 -19.62 5.06 13.68
C ASN A 5 -18.17 5.55 13.82
N ASN A 6 -17.32 4.76 14.50
CA ASN A 6 -16.05 5.22 15.03
C ASN A 6 -14.95 5.16 13.97
N ASN A 7 -14.93 6.16 13.08
CA ASN A 7 -14.01 6.24 11.94
C ASN A 7 -12.75 7.06 12.27
N GLY A 8 -12.06 6.69 13.35
CA GLY A 8 -10.82 7.33 13.78
C GLY A 8 -9.68 7.16 12.78
N LYS A 9 -8.82 8.18 12.70
CA LYS A 9 -7.58 8.14 11.90
C LYS A 9 -6.43 7.57 12.73
N VAL A 10 -5.53 6.84 12.07
CA VAL A 10 -4.21 6.47 12.62
C VAL A 10 -3.17 7.35 11.95
N VAL A 11 -2.41 8.11 12.73
CA VAL A 11 -1.30 8.92 12.22
C VAL A 11 0.00 8.41 12.82
N VAL A 12 0.87 7.88 11.98
CA VAL A 12 2.19 7.42 12.40
C VAL A 12 3.20 8.53 12.16
N VAL A 13 3.97 8.91 13.18
CA VAL A 13 5.04 9.90 13.10
C VAL A 13 6.36 9.21 13.36
N GLY A 14 7.18 9.05 12.32
CA GLY A 14 8.39 8.25 12.49
C GLY A 14 9.25 8.12 11.24
N SER A 15 10.10 7.10 11.29
CA SER A 15 11.15 6.84 10.31
C SER A 15 10.65 6.16 9.04
N ILE A 16 11.33 6.45 7.94
CA ILE A 16 11.19 5.79 6.65
C ILE A 16 12.62 5.44 6.18
N ASN A 17 12.94 4.15 6.13
CA ASN A 17 14.27 3.68 5.76
C ASN A 17 14.23 2.80 4.52
N GLN A 18 15.31 2.85 3.74
CA GLN A 18 15.66 1.81 2.79
C GLN A 18 16.58 0.80 3.50
N ASP A 19 16.15 -0.44 3.60
CA ASP A 19 16.99 -1.51 4.12
C ASP A 19 17.79 -2.13 2.96
N LEU A 20 19.10 -2.24 3.16
CA LEU A 20 20.07 -2.78 2.20
C LEU A 20 20.71 -4.02 2.84
N THR A 21 20.18 -5.20 2.49
CA THR A 21 20.60 -6.46 3.10
C THR A 21 21.56 -7.21 2.18
N THR A 22 22.78 -7.42 2.67
CA THR A 22 23.77 -8.29 2.03
C THR A 22 23.89 -9.60 2.80
N TYR A 23 23.66 -10.71 2.13
CA TYR A 23 23.84 -12.04 2.71
C TYR A 23 25.28 -12.52 2.49
N THR A 24 25.93 -13.01 3.53
CA THR A 24 27.34 -13.44 3.51
C THR A 24 27.51 -14.82 4.15
N PRO A 25 28.58 -15.58 3.80
CA PRO A 25 28.87 -16.87 4.45
C PRO A 25 29.17 -16.77 5.96
N SER A 26 29.64 -15.59 6.40
CA SER A 26 29.93 -15.24 7.79
C SER A 26 29.88 -13.71 7.95
N LEU A 27 29.75 -13.20 9.17
CA LEU A 27 29.89 -11.77 9.43
C LEU A 27 31.35 -11.32 9.22
N PRO A 28 31.60 -10.16 8.57
CA PRO A 28 32.96 -9.68 8.30
C PRO A 28 33.67 -9.26 9.58
N GLN A 29 34.95 -9.59 9.68
CA GLN A 29 35.84 -9.08 10.71
C GLN A 29 36.36 -7.67 10.36
N PRO A 30 36.82 -6.87 11.33
CA PRO A 30 37.43 -5.57 11.04
C PRO A 30 38.58 -5.67 10.02
N GLY A 31 38.45 -4.96 8.89
CA GLY A 31 39.43 -4.94 7.80
C GLY A 31 39.28 -6.07 6.77
N GLU A 32 38.36 -7.00 6.98
CA GLU A 32 38.07 -8.09 6.05
C GLU A 32 37.16 -7.61 4.91
N THR A 33 37.38 -8.14 3.70
CA THR A 33 36.46 -8.00 2.57
C THR A 33 35.89 -9.37 2.23
N LEU A 34 34.58 -9.53 2.38
CA LEU A 34 33.86 -10.76 2.04
C LEU A 34 33.03 -10.56 0.77
N LEU A 35 32.94 -11.61 -0.04
CA LEU A 35 31.99 -11.66 -1.14
C LEU A 35 30.62 -12.10 -0.59
N GLY A 36 29.61 -11.27 -0.80
CA GLY A 36 28.23 -11.62 -0.49
C GLY A 36 27.69 -12.69 -1.45
N SER A 37 26.77 -13.51 -0.97
CA SER A 37 26.04 -14.50 -1.75
C SER A 37 24.77 -13.95 -2.40
N ASP A 38 24.16 -12.92 -1.80
CA ASP A 38 22.91 -12.30 -2.28
C ASP A 38 22.76 -10.86 -1.75
N PHE A 39 21.91 -10.07 -2.40
CA PHE A 39 21.61 -8.68 -2.03
C PHE A 39 20.13 -8.34 -2.22
N VAL A 40 19.50 -7.81 -1.17
CA VAL A 40 18.07 -7.47 -1.16
C VAL A 40 17.88 -6.03 -0.68
N THR A 41 17.06 -5.28 -1.42
CA THR A 41 16.59 -3.96 -1.02
C THR A 41 15.12 -4.05 -0.59
N SER A 42 14.81 -3.69 0.66
CA SER A 42 13.45 -3.72 1.20
C SER A 42 13.08 -2.40 1.87
N ALA A 43 11.77 -2.13 1.98
CA ALA A 43 11.30 -0.99 2.74
C ALA A 43 11.38 -1.29 4.25
N GLY A 44 11.87 -0.32 5.02
CA GLY A 44 12.03 -0.44 6.46
C GLY A 44 11.79 0.88 7.20
N GLY A 45 12.28 0.94 8.43
CA GLY A 45 12.02 2.02 9.38
C GLY A 45 10.74 1.73 10.18
N LYS A 46 10.84 1.85 11.51
CA LYS A 46 9.75 1.49 12.42
C LYS A 46 8.47 2.25 12.13
N GLY A 47 8.55 3.54 11.81
CA GLY A 47 7.38 4.34 11.46
C GLY A 47 6.67 3.81 10.22
N SER A 48 7.42 3.62 9.13
CA SER A 48 6.93 3.03 7.88
C SER A 48 6.32 1.65 8.10
N ASN A 49 7.01 0.78 8.84
CA ASN A 49 6.54 -0.56 9.18
C ASN A 49 5.22 -0.54 9.95
N GLN A 50 5.12 0.29 10.99
CA GLN A 50 3.90 0.41 11.80
C GLN A 50 2.73 1.00 10.99
N ALA A 51 2.99 1.96 10.11
CA ALA A 51 1.98 2.51 9.21
C ALA A 51 1.47 1.46 8.21
N VAL A 52 2.37 0.68 7.60
CA VAL A 52 1.99 -0.38 6.66
C VAL A 52 1.22 -1.50 7.38
N ALA A 53 1.63 -1.89 8.58
CA ALA A 53 0.91 -2.89 9.37
C ALA A 53 -0.51 -2.43 9.74
N ALA A 54 -0.68 -1.15 10.12
CA ALA A 54 -1.99 -0.57 10.40
C ALA A 54 -2.88 -0.55 9.15
N ALA A 55 -2.32 -0.22 7.98
CA ALA A 55 -3.06 -0.13 6.73
C ALA A 55 -3.37 -1.52 6.12
N SER A 56 -2.47 -2.49 6.25
CA SER A 56 -2.57 -3.79 5.57
C SER A 56 -3.76 -4.61 6.04
N ILE A 57 -4.11 -4.51 7.33
CA ILE A 57 -5.23 -5.24 7.94
C ILE A 57 -6.60 -4.72 7.47
N GLY A 58 -6.66 -3.54 6.85
CA GLY A 58 -7.86 -3.01 6.18
C GLY A 58 -9.05 -2.68 7.09
N ILE A 59 -8.79 -2.51 8.38
CA ILE A 59 -9.83 -2.25 9.39
C ILE A 59 -10.25 -0.77 9.39
N VAL A 60 -9.36 0.13 8.96
CA VAL A 60 -9.68 1.53 8.72
C VAL A 60 -10.14 1.66 7.26
N GLN A 61 -11.46 1.60 7.05
CA GLN A 61 -12.10 1.23 5.78
C GLN A 61 -12.13 2.31 4.69
N GLU A 62 -11.82 3.58 4.99
CA GLU A 62 -11.84 4.65 3.97
C GLU A 62 -10.46 4.92 3.37
N LYS A 63 -10.43 5.32 2.09
CA LYS A 63 -9.29 6.04 1.50
C LYS A 63 -9.00 7.25 2.40
N GLY A 64 -8.00 7.17 3.27
CA GLY A 64 -7.78 8.26 4.24
C GLY A 64 -7.57 7.84 5.69
N GLY A 65 -7.62 6.55 6.03
CA GLY A 65 -7.60 6.10 7.42
C GLY A 65 -6.24 6.16 8.13
N VAL A 66 -5.17 5.75 7.44
CA VAL A 66 -3.81 5.68 7.98
C VAL A 66 -2.92 6.70 7.28
N HIS A 67 -2.25 7.55 8.06
CA HIS A 67 -1.36 8.61 7.58
C HIS A 67 0.06 8.39 8.08
N MET A 68 1.04 8.75 7.26
CA MET A 68 2.44 8.78 7.65
C MET A 68 2.96 10.23 7.63
N ILE A 69 3.56 10.64 8.75
CA ILE A 69 4.37 11.84 8.90
C ILE A 69 5.83 11.41 9.04
N GLY A 70 6.68 11.85 8.13
CA GLY A 70 8.08 11.45 8.06
C GLY A 70 8.88 12.36 7.14
N ARG A 71 10.13 11.99 6.87
CA ARG A 71 10.96 12.74 5.93
C ARG A 71 11.91 11.80 5.19
N VAL A 72 11.99 11.98 3.87
CA VAL A 72 12.91 11.23 2.99
C VAL A 72 13.80 12.20 2.21
N GLY A 73 14.88 11.68 1.63
CA GLY A 73 15.70 12.44 0.70
C GLY A 73 15.00 12.61 -0.65
N ASN A 74 15.40 13.62 -1.42
CA ASN A 74 15.03 13.73 -2.83
C ASN A 74 15.92 12.83 -3.70
N ASP A 75 15.93 11.54 -3.38
CA ASP A 75 16.70 10.50 -4.07
C ASP A 75 15.78 9.35 -4.51
N ASP A 76 16.31 8.41 -5.29
CA ASP A 76 15.50 7.33 -5.86
C ASP A 76 14.99 6.35 -4.81
N MET A 77 15.73 6.18 -3.70
CA MET A 77 15.26 5.42 -2.53
C MET A 77 14.03 6.08 -1.92
N GLY A 78 14.09 7.39 -1.65
CA GLY A 78 12.97 8.16 -1.11
C GLY A 78 11.74 8.03 -2.00
N LYS A 79 11.88 8.29 -3.31
CA LYS A 79 10.77 8.13 -4.27
C LYS A 79 10.19 6.72 -4.28
N SER A 80 11.04 5.68 -4.16
CA SER A 80 10.61 4.28 -4.11
C SER A 80 9.79 3.98 -2.86
N LEU A 81 10.27 4.40 -1.69
CA LEU A 81 9.60 4.20 -0.40
C LEU A 81 8.24 4.92 -0.36
N LEU A 82 8.15 6.15 -0.89
CA LEU A 82 6.88 6.88 -0.98
C LEU A 82 5.85 6.16 -1.86
N ARG A 83 6.28 5.59 -3.00
CA ARG A 83 5.41 4.76 -3.84
C ARG A 83 4.95 3.49 -3.09
N GLY A 84 5.86 2.85 -2.35
CA GLY A 84 5.55 1.70 -1.51
C GLY A 84 4.45 2.00 -0.50
N LEU A 85 4.60 3.07 0.28
CA LEU A 85 3.59 3.51 1.25
C LEU A 85 2.21 3.73 0.60
N LYS A 86 2.17 4.42 -0.55
CA LYS A 86 0.91 4.63 -1.29
C LYS A 86 0.29 3.31 -1.76
N SER A 87 1.10 2.37 -2.25
CA SER A 87 0.63 1.04 -2.69
C SER A 87 0.03 0.23 -1.53
N CYS A 88 0.55 0.44 -0.32
CA CYS A 88 0.03 -0.12 0.93
C CYS A 88 -1.15 0.67 1.52
N ARG A 89 -1.70 1.64 0.78
CA ARG A 89 -2.82 2.51 1.19
C ARG A 89 -2.52 3.44 2.38
N VAL A 90 -1.24 3.65 2.70
CA VAL A 90 -0.82 4.67 3.67
C VAL A 90 -0.88 6.04 2.99
N GLN A 91 -1.62 6.97 3.58
CA GLN A 91 -1.72 8.33 3.08
C GLN A 91 -0.44 9.10 3.36
N ILE A 92 0.06 9.73 2.31
CA ILE A 92 1.16 10.68 2.36
C ILE A 92 0.78 11.89 1.52
N SER A 93 1.06 13.09 2.04
CA SER A 93 1.04 14.33 1.28
C SER A 93 2.49 14.70 0.99
N GLU A 94 2.89 14.52 -0.28
CA GLU A 94 4.22 14.91 -0.76
C GLU A 94 4.33 16.44 -0.61
N ASN A 95 5.31 16.89 0.17
CA ASN A 95 5.55 18.29 0.58
C ASN A 95 4.71 18.81 1.76
N GLU A 96 3.95 17.95 2.44
CA GLU A 96 3.28 18.34 3.70
C GLU A 96 3.52 17.30 4.79
N SER A 97 3.13 16.04 4.60
CA SER A 97 3.29 15.00 5.63
C SER A 97 4.59 14.20 5.46
N VAL A 98 5.05 13.99 4.22
CA VAL A 98 6.40 13.46 3.97
C VAL A 98 7.21 14.43 3.14
N LEU A 99 8.19 15.04 3.81
CA LEU A 99 9.00 16.11 3.25
C LEU A 99 10.19 15.53 2.48
N THR A 100 10.55 16.16 1.36
CA THR A 100 11.73 15.80 0.58
C THR A 100 12.83 16.82 0.82
N SER A 101 14.02 16.35 1.20
CA SER A 101 15.19 17.22 1.36
C SER A 101 16.15 17.01 0.20
N GLY A 102 16.51 18.08 -0.53
CA GLY A 102 17.47 18.00 -1.64
C GLY A 102 18.92 17.80 -1.22
N ALA A 103 19.25 18.08 0.06
CA ALA A 103 20.62 18.07 0.56
C ALA A 103 20.94 16.86 1.48
N ILE A 104 19.94 16.06 1.84
CA ILE A 104 20.07 14.97 2.81
C ILE A 104 19.51 13.68 2.18
N HIS A 105 20.25 12.59 2.26
CA HIS A 105 19.81 11.29 1.73
C HIS A 105 18.68 10.68 2.57
N THR A 106 17.86 9.84 1.96
CA THR A 106 16.87 8.99 2.63
C THR A 106 17.55 8.11 3.69
N GLY A 107 16.87 7.83 4.80
CA GLY A 107 17.41 6.93 5.83
C GLY A 107 17.73 5.56 5.27
N VAL A 108 18.84 4.97 5.70
CA VAL A 108 19.33 3.67 5.22
C VAL A 108 19.70 2.78 6.40
N ALA A 109 19.31 1.51 6.37
CA ALA A 109 19.88 0.48 7.22
C ALA A 109 20.73 -0.48 6.36
N SER A 110 22.04 -0.47 6.59
CA SER A 110 22.96 -1.44 6.00
C SER A 110 22.99 -2.69 6.86
N ILE A 111 22.44 -3.78 6.34
CA ILE A 111 22.25 -5.04 7.06
C ILE A 111 23.18 -6.08 6.43
N VAL A 112 24.01 -6.72 7.25
CA VAL A 112 24.80 -7.89 6.84
C VAL A 112 24.27 -9.09 7.59
N VAL A 113 23.91 -10.15 6.86
CA VAL A 113 23.35 -11.38 7.43
C VAL A 113 24.26 -12.56 7.11
N ASP A 114 24.72 -13.24 8.16
CA ASP A 114 25.39 -14.53 8.04
C ASP A 114 24.36 -15.63 7.72
N VAL A 115 24.48 -16.24 6.55
CA VAL A 115 23.55 -17.28 6.07
C VAL A 115 23.66 -18.60 6.84
N ALA A 116 24.81 -18.88 7.45
CA ALA A 116 25.04 -20.11 8.19
C ALA A 116 24.45 -20.03 9.60
N SER A 117 24.62 -18.88 10.27
CA SER A 117 24.17 -18.69 11.66
C SER A 117 22.83 -17.96 11.79
N GLY A 118 22.42 -17.20 10.78
CA GLY A 118 21.27 -16.28 10.84
C GLY A 118 21.54 -15.00 11.64
N GLN A 119 22.76 -14.80 12.15
CA GLN A 119 23.15 -13.58 12.86
C GLN A 119 23.25 -12.41 11.88
N ASN A 120 23.00 -11.19 12.38
CA ASN A 120 23.11 -9.99 11.58
C ASN A 120 23.89 -8.88 12.27
N THR A 121 24.37 -7.93 11.47
CA THR A 121 24.88 -6.63 11.92
C THR A 121 24.14 -5.55 11.15
N ILE A 122 23.64 -4.55 11.86
CA ILE A 122 22.85 -3.47 11.29
C ILE A 122 23.53 -2.14 11.61
N VAL A 123 23.81 -1.36 10.56
CA VAL A 123 24.28 0.02 10.67
C VAL A 123 23.22 0.93 10.09
N VAL A 124 22.61 1.76 10.95
CA VAL A 124 21.58 2.72 10.52
C VAL A 124 22.21 4.09 10.29
N SER A 125 22.04 4.62 9.08
CA SER A 125 22.27 6.02 8.77
C SER A 125 20.91 6.71 8.65
N PRO A 126 20.46 7.45 9.68
CA PRO A 126 19.08 7.91 9.74
C PRO A 126 18.75 8.99 8.70
N GLY A 127 19.76 9.67 8.13
CA GLY A 127 19.60 10.61 7.03
C GLY A 127 18.49 11.63 7.27
N ALA A 128 17.57 11.72 6.32
CA ALA A 128 16.46 12.66 6.32
C ALA A 128 15.51 12.50 7.53
N ASN A 129 15.46 11.33 8.20
CA ASN A 129 14.59 11.11 9.36
C ASN A 129 14.93 12.04 10.54
N LEU A 130 16.22 12.32 10.79
CA LEU A 130 16.64 13.26 11.85
C LEU A 130 16.41 14.72 11.49
N ALA A 131 16.14 15.01 10.21
CA ALA A 131 15.86 16.36 9.75
C ALA A 131 14.37 16.72 9.87
N LEU A 132 13.49 15.79 10.26
CA LEU A 132 12.07 16.07 10.48
C LEU A 132 11.93 17.05 11.66
N GLY A 133 11.37 18.24 11.41
CA GLY A 133 11.28 19.30 12.40
C GLY A 133 10.01 19.25 13.28
N PRO A 134 10.04 19.74 14.53
CA PRO A 134 8.88 19.76 15.43
C PRO A 134 7.69 20.58 14.89
N GLU A 135 7.96 21.73 14.27
CA GLU A 135 6.92 22.60 13.69
C GLU A 135 6.17 21.88 12.56
N GLU A 136 6.91 21.18 11.71
CA GLU A 136 6.37 20.41 10.58
C GLU A 136 5.48 19.27 11.06
N VAL A 137 5.91 18.57 12.11
CA VAL A 137 5.13 17.53 12.79
C VAL A 137 3.82 18.10 13.34
N SER A 138 3.88 19.18 14.12
CA SER A 138 2.69 19.75 14.75
C SER A 138 1.69 20.30 13.72
N SER A 139 2.18 20.96 12.66
CA SER A 139 1.37 21.47 11.56
C SER A 139 0.69 20.34 10.77
N SER A 140 1.45 19.29 10.44
CA SER A 140 0.93 18.11 9.72
C SER A 140 -0.14 17.38 10.51
N LEU A 141 0.10 17.13 11.81
CA LEU A 141 -0.88 16.51 12.70
C LEU A 141 -2.16 17.34 12.80
N THR A 142 -2.03 18.65 12.99
CA THR A 142 -3.19 19.56 13.07
C THR A 142 -4.01 19.51 11.78
N LYS A 143 -3.36 19.51 10.62
CA LYS A 143 -4.03 19.43 9.32
C LYS A 143 -4.75 18.09 9.14
N ILE A 144 -4.05 16.97 9.36
CA ILE A 144 -4.58 15.62 9.16
C ILE A 144 -5.79 15.33 10.06
N LEU A 145 -5.80 15.88 11.27
CA LEU A 145 -6.87 15.66 12.25
C LEU A 145 -7.96 16.76 12.24
N SER A 146 -7.82 17.80 11.42
CA SER A 146 -8.73 18.97 11.43
C SER A 146 -10.16 18.68 10.97
N ASP A 147 -10.33 17.65 10.13
CA ASP A 147 -11.59 17.18 9.55
C ASP A 147 -12.14 15.93 10.26
N SER A 148 -11.46 15.43 11.30
CA SER A 148 -11.96 14.31 12.09
C SER A 148 -13.24 14.70 12.82
N SER A 149 -14.22 13.79 12.86
CA SER A 149 -15.45 14.01 13.62
C SER A 149 -15.16 14.07 15.12
N ALA A 150 -15.99 14.80 15.88
CA ALA A 150 -15.77 15.02 17.31
C ALA A 150 -15.87 13.71 18.14
N ASP A 151 -16.54 12.70 17.60
CA ASP A 151 -16.72 11.37 18.18
C ASP A 151 -15.68 10.33 17.69
N ALA A 152 -14.79 10.71 16.76
CA ALA A 152 -13.76 9.82 16.23
C ALA A 152 -12.60 9.64 17.21
N GLN A 153 -12.24 8.38 17.49
CA GLN A 153 -11.04 8.06 18.26
C GLN A 153 -9.79 8.11 17.37
N ASN A 154 -9.17 9.27 17.21
CA ASN A 154 -7.89 9.36 16.51
C ASN A 154 -6.75 8.77 17.36
N VAL A 155 -5.76 8.17 16.70
CA VAL A 155 -4.56 7.59 17.33
C VAL A 155 -3.31 8.16 16.67
N VAL A 156 -2.37 8.65 17.48
CA VAL A 156 -1.05 9.09 17.02
C VAL A 156 0.01 8.14 17.56
N LEU A 157 0.71 7.44 16.67
CA LEU A 157 1.71 6.43 16.99
C LEU A 157 3.12 6.94 16.64
N VAL A 158 4.00 6.96 17.63
CA VAL A 158 5.34 7.58 17.54
C VAL A 158 6.41 6.56 17.93
N GLN A 159 7.58 6.63 17.28
CA GLN A 159 8.79 5.87 17.64
C GLN A 159 10.01 6.79 17.76
N LEU A 160 11.17 6.23 18.15
CA LEU A 160 12.39 7.00 18.46
C LEU A 160 13.49 6.88 17.39
N GLU A 161 13.11 6.70 16.12
CA GLU A 161 14.02 6.76 14.95
C GLU A 161 14.02 8.12 14.23
N ILE A 162 13.45 9.14 14.87
CA ILE A 162 13.46 10.55 14.46
C ILE A 162 14.08 11.39 15.58
N SER A 163 14.25 12.71 15.38
CA SER A 163 14.73 13.59 16.44
C SER A 163 13.81 13.57 17.66
N HIS A 164 14.40 13.66 18.85
CA HIS A 164 13.65 13.58 20.11
C HIS A 164 12.65 14.74 20.25
N GLU A 165 13.02 15.93 19.79
CA GLU A 165 12.18 17.12 19.80
C GLU A 165 10.92 16.90 18.96
N SER A 166 11.04 16.22 17.82
CA SER A 166 9.93 15.99 16.89
C SER A 166 9.02 14.87 17.40
N ALA A 167 9.58 13.82 17.98
CA ALA A 167 8.81 12.77 18.64
C ALA A 167 8.03 13.32 19.86
N LEU A 168 8.66 14.16 20.70
CA LEU A 168 7.96 14.80 21.83
C LEU A 168 6.88 15.77 21.35
N GLU A 169 7.14 16.57 20.32
CA GLU A 169 6.13 17.48 19.77
C GLU A 169 4.96 16.73 19.14
N ALA A 170 5.18 15.55 18.55
CA ALA A 170 4.10 14.68 18.08
C ALA A 170 3.16 14.28 19.22
N LEU A 171 3.72 13.79 20.33
CA LEU A 171 2.97 13.38 21.52
C LEU A 171 2.21 14.55 22.16
N LYS A 172 2.88 15.71 22.30
CA LYS A 172 2.24 16.95 22.79
C LYS A 172 1.08 17.38 21.89
N THR A 173 1.29 17.36 20.59
CA THR A 173 0.27 17.76 19.61
C THR A 173 -0.90 16.80 19.63
N ALA A 174 -0.66 15.48 19.69
CA ALA A 174 -1.70 14.47 19.82
C ALA A 174 -2.60 14.76 21.02
N LYS A 175 -1.99 15.00 22.19
CA LYS A 175 -2.73 15.32 23.42
C LYS A 175 -3.53 16.62 23.31
N ARG A 176 -2.98 17.68 22.69
CA ARG A 176 -3.70 18.94 22.45
C ARG A 176 -4.92 18.76 21.53
N LEU A 177 -4.83 17.86 20.56
CA LEU A 177 -5.89 17.55 19.60
C LEU A 177 -6.87 16.47 20.10
N GLY A 178 -6.69 15.96 21.32
CA GLY A 178 -7.55 14.91 21.89
C GLY A 178 -7.37 13.53 21.24
N ALA A 179 -6.28 13.31 20.50
CA ALA A 179 -5.94 12.01 19.94
C ALA A 179 -5.22 11.15 20.99
N LEU A 180 -5.45 9.82 20.94
CA LEU A 180 -4.76 8.86 21.79
C LEU A 180 -3.29 8.78 21.38
N SER A 181 -2.40 9.11 22.31
CA SER A 181 -0.95 9.16 22.07
C SER A 181 -0.28 7.84 22.45
N ILE A 182 0.36 7.20 21.48
CA ILE A 182 1.08 5.94 21.67
C ILE A 182 2.56 6.17 21.37
N LEU A 183 3.43 5.80 22.32
CA LEU A 183 4.88 5.76 22.12
C LEU A 183 5.35 4.30 22.12
N ASN A 184 5.97 3.87 21.04
CA ASN A 184 6.86 2.71 21.03
C ASN A 184 8.30 3.24 21.18
N PRO A 185 8.96 3.09 22.34
CA PRO A 185 10.25 3.73 22.62
C PRO A 185 11.41 2.91 22.02
N ALA A 186 11.33 2.68 20.72
CA ALA A 186 12.24 1.86 19.94
C ALA A 186 12.96 2.72 18.88
N PRO A 187 14.31 2.62 18.78
CA PRO A 187 15.19 1.99 19.75
C PRO A 187 15.17 2.70 21.11
N ALA A 188 15.44 1.95 22.18
CA ALA A 188 15.47 2.54 23.52
C ALA A 188 16.56 3.62 23.65
N PRO A 189 16.27 4.73 24.34
CA PRO A 189 17.27 5.73 24.69
C PRO A 189 18.46 5.10 25.43
N LYS A 190 19.68 5.35 24.94
CA LYS A 190 20.94 4.90 25.59
C LYS A 190 21.70 6.04 26.28
N ASN A 191 21.69 7.23 25.67
CA ASN A 191 22.51 8.38 26.08
C ASN A 191 21.68 9.56 26.60
N TRP A 192 20.37 9.35 26.76
CA TRP A 192 19.41 10.32 27.27
C TRP A 192 18.23 9.54 27.88
N GLU A 193 17.36 10.22 28.61
CA GLU A 193 16.23 9.60 29.30
C GLU A 193 14.91 10.29 28.96
N LEU A 194 13.82 9.51 28.98
CA LEU A 194 12.47 10.08 28.92
C LEU A 194 12.20 10.80 30.24
N THR A 195 11.99 12.12 30.17
CA THR A 195 11.69 12.96 31.33
C THR A 195 10.22 12.86 31.75
N ASN A 196 9.85 13.45 32.88
CA ASN A 196 8.44 13.55 33.31
C ASN A 196 7.54 14.22 32.27
N GLU A 197 8.09 15.13 31.47
CA GLU A 197 7.36 15.76 30.37
C GLU A 197 6.92 14.72 29.34
N TRP A 198 7.83 13.82 28.92
CA TRP A 198 7.51 12.71 28.03
C TRP A 198 6.39 11.84 28.59
N TYR A 199 6.59 11.30 29.79
CA TYR A 199 5.61 10.39 30.40
C TYR A 199 4.22 11.02 30.48
N SER A 200 4.13 12.30 30.86
CA SER A 200 2.85 13.02 30.94
C SER A 200 2.13 13.18 29.60
N THR A 201 2.83 13.04 28.47
CA THR A 201 2.29 13.15 27.12
C THR A 201 1.97 11.81 26.47
N ILE A 202 2.20 10.70 27.18
CA ILE A 202 2.03 9.34 26.64
C ILE A 202 0.81 8.69 27.30
N ASP A 203 -0.19 8.35 26.48
CA ASP A 203 -1.34 7.59 26.95
C ASP A 203 -1.00 6.10 27.06
N ILE A 204 -0.38 5.55 26.01
CA ILE A 204 0.05 4.15 25.96
C ILE A 204 1.54 4.08 25.61
N LEU A 205 2.32 3.42 26.47
CA LEU A 205 3.75 3.14 26.23
C LEU A 205 3.95 1.67 25.87
N ILE A 206 4.63 1.36 24.76
CA ILE A 206 4.79 -0.01 24.25
C ILE A 206 6.26 -0.39 24.09
N PRO A 207 6.99 -0.74 25.16
CA PRO A 207 8.35 -1.26 25.05
C PRO A 207 8.36 -2.79 24.89
N ASN A 208 9.42 -3.34 24.30
CA ASN A 208 9.79 -4.74 24.54
C ASN A 208 10.56 -4.90 25.87
N GLU A 209 10.86 -6.13 26.26
CA GLU A 209 11.59 -6.45 27.51
C GLU A 209 12.93 -5.70 27.64
N SER A 210 13.69 -5.61 26.55
CA SER A 210 14.99 -4.92 26.55
C SER A 210 14.87 -3.40 26.58
N GLU A 211 13.87 -2.86 25.89
CA GLU A 211 13.59 -1.43 25.87
C GLU A 211 13.07 -0.95 27.22
N LEU A 212 12.18 -1.74 27.86
CA LEU A 212 11.66 -1.49 29.20
C LEU A 212 12.81 -1.41 30.22
N ALA A 213 13.69 -2.41 30.21
CA ALA A 213 14.86 -2.43 31.09
C ALA A 213 15.76 -1.20 30.87
N SER A 214 16.00 -0.84 29.60
CA SER A 214 16.83 0.32 29.24
C SER A 214 16.23 1.64 29.77
N ILE A 215 14.93 1.86 29.59
CA ILE A 215 14.23 3.09 30.01
C ILE A 215 14.13 3.18 31.53
N CYS A 216 14.08 2.04 32.22
CA CYS A 216 14.11 1.97 33.68
C CYS A 216 15.53 1.98 34.28
N GLY A 217 16.59 1.97 33.46
CA GLY A 217 17.98 2.00 33.92
C GLY A 217 18.49 0.65 34.49
N VAL A 218 17.86 -0.46 34.14
CA VAL A 218 18.25 -1.81 34.59
C VAL A 218 19.26 -2.42 33.63
N SER A 219 20.44 -2.80 34.13
CA SER A 219 21.52 -3.39 33.33
C SER A 219 21.29 -4.89 33.05
N ASN A 220 21.70 -5.39 31.89
CA ASN A 220 21.51 -6.79 31.47
C ASN A 220 22.17 -7.85 32.39
N GLY A 221 23.15 -7.45 33.22
CA GLY A 221 23.85 -8.33 34.17
C GLY A 221 23.04 -8.68 35.43
N ASP A 222 22.02 -7.90 35.78
CA ASP A 222 21.18 -8.12 36.98
C ASP A 222 19.95 -9.00 36.71
N ARG A 223 19.80 -9.53 35.49
CA ARG A 223 18.70 -10.42 35.10
C ARG A 223 18.80 -11.83 35.70
N GLY A 224 19.91 -12.16 36.35
CA GLY A 224 20.13 -13.44 37.03
C GLY A 224 19.45 -13.49 38.40
N GLY A 225 18.12 -13.48 38.45
CA GLY A 225 17.40 -13.73 39.71
C GLY A 225 15.96 -13.26 39.82
N VAL A 226 15.43 -12.48 38.87
CA VAL A 226 14.05 -11.97 38.97
C VAL A 226 13.13 -12.74 38.03
N THR A 227 12.52 -13.79 38.56
CA THR A 227 11.44 -14.54 37.92
C THR A 227 10.15 -13.70 37.94
N GLY A 228 9.73 -13.13 36.82
CA GLY A 228 8.37 -12.58 36.60
C GLY A 228 7.97 -11.30 37.37
N GLU A 229 8.69 -10.89 38.41
CA GLU A 229 8.38 -9.69 39.22
C GLU A 229 9.08 -8.40 38.70
N GLY A 230 9.91 -8.51 37.65
CA GLY A 230 10.74 -7.40 37.15
C GLY A 230 10.02 -6.47 36.17
N GLU A 231 9.43 -7.04 35.10
CA GLU A 231 8.78 -6.25 34.05
C GLU A 231 7.53 -5.54 34.57
N GLU A 232 6.76 -6.20 35.44
CA GLU A 232 5.56 -5.62 36.05
C GLU A 232 5.92 -4.42 36.94
N ALA A 233 6.91 -4.57 37.82
CA ALA A 233 7.37 -3.48 38.69
C ALA A 233 7.94 -2.30 37.89
N MET A 234 8.67 -2.58 36.81
CA MET A 234 9.16 -1.55 35.89
C MET A 234 7.99 -0.81 35.21
N ALA A 235 7.00 -1.54 34.70
CA ALA A 235 5.81 -0.94 34.09
C ALA A 235 5.00 -0.09 35.09
N LYS A 236 4.81 -0.57 36.33
CA LYS A 236 4.20 0.20 37.43
C LYS A 236 4.97 1.50 37.70
N THR A 237 6.31 1.44 37.71
CA THR A 237 7.16 2.63 37.89
C THR A 237 6.95 3.67 36.79
N LEU A 238 6.77 3.25 35.53
CA LEU A 238 6.52 4.18 34.41
C LEU A 238 5.13 4.83 34.49
N LEU A 239 4.12 4.10 34.99
CA LEU A 239 2.81 4.68 35.31
C LEU A 239 2.90 5.72 36.44
N ASP A 240 3.74 5.48 37.46
CA ASP A 240 4.02 6.45 38.53
C ASP A 240 4.79 7.68 38.05
N ARG A 241 5.61 7.54 37.02
CA ARG A 241 6.28 8.68 36.35
C ARG A 241 5.36 9.48 35.43
N GLY A 242 4.17 8.97 35.12
CA GLY A 242 3.11 9.76 34.50
C GLY A 242 2.54 9.23 33.19
N VAL A 243 2.83 8.00 32.75
CA VAL A 243 2.09 7.38 31.64
C VAL A 243 0.60 7.29 32.00
N GLN A 244 -0.29 7.74 31.12
CA GLN A 244 -1.67 8.07 31.51
C GLN A 244 -2.61 6.87 31.58
N HIS A 245 -2.55 5.93 30.62
CA HIS A 245 -3.54 4.86 30.50
C HIS A 245 -2.93 3.48 30.75
N ALA A 246 -1.88 3.12 30.02
CA ALA A 246 -1.28 1.78 30.14
C ALA A 246 0.18 1.72 29.69
N VAL A 247 0.91 0.75 30.25
CA VAL A 247 2.18 0.28 29.72
C VAL A 247 1.96 -1.14 29.19
N ILE A 248 2.28 -1.37 27.91
CA ILE A 248 2.14 -2.66 27.23
C ILE A 248 3.52 -3.21 26.91
N VAL A 249 3.97 -4.20 27.66
CA VAL A 249 5.27 -4.84 27.43
C VAL A 249 5.11 -5.98 26.44
N THR A 250 5.72 -5.90 25.26
CA THR A 250 5.71 -7.02 24.31
C THR A 250 6.75 -8.08 24.72
N LEU A 251 6.35 -9.34 24.79
CA LEU A 251 7.13 -10.46 25.35
C LEU A 251 7.44 -11.55 24.31
N GLY A 252 7.52 -11.16 23.03
CA GLY A 252 7.74 -12.07 21.92
C GLY A 252 6.67 -13.17 21.84
N ALA A 253 7.10 -14.44 21.87
CA ALA A 253 6.20 -15.59 21.79
C ALA A 253 5.25 -15.73 23.00
N ARG A 254 5.47 -14.99 24.10
CA ARG A 254 4.58 -14.98 25.28
C ARG A 254 3.41 -13.99 25.15
N GLY A 255 3.30 -13.28 24.02
CA GLY A 255 2.29 -12.25 23.82
C GLY A 255 2.71 -10.90 24.38
N ALA A 256 1.82 -10.25 25.13
CA ALA A 256 2.05 -8.95 25.74
C ALA A 256 1.50 -8.89 27.17
N MET A 257 2.11 -8.05 28.02
CA MET A 257 1.64 -7.75 29.37
C MET A 257 1.16 -6.31 29.43
N ILE A 258 -0.10 -6.11 29.80
CA ILE A 258 -0.69 -4.78 30.01
C ILE A 258 -0.68 -4.48 31.50
N VAL A 259 -0.11 -3.33 31.88
CA VAL A 259 -0.18 -2.78 33.24
C VAL A 259 -0.90 -1.43 33.17
N ARG A 260 -1.95 -1.24 33.98
CA ARG A 260 -2.73 0.01 34.06
C ARG A 260 -3.15 0.30 35.50
N ARG A 261 -3.58 1.54 35.79
CA ARG A 261 -4.14 1.88 37.12
C ARG A 261 -5.58 1.37 37.26
N ASN A 262 -5.92 0.88 38.45
CA ASN A 262 -7.29 0.43 38.72
C ASN A 262 -8.22 1.64 38.94
N THR A 263 -9.22 1.80 38.07
CA THR A 263 -10.15 2.96 38.10
C THR A 263 -11.33 2.76 39.06
N THR A 264 -11.50 1.57 39.66
CA THR A 264 -12.69 1.21 40.46
C THR A 264 -12.60 1.50 41.96
N ARG A 265 -11.57 2.23 42.44
CA ARG A 265 -11.51 2.64 43.85
C ARG A 265 -12.65 3.61 44.19
N LYS A 266 -13.72 3.09 44.79
CA LYS A 266 -14.65 3.90 45.59
C LYS A 266 -13.85 4.53 46.73
N LYS A 267 -13.79 5.88 46.77
CA LYS A 267 -13.30 6.63 47.93
C LYS A 267 -14.05 6.15 49.18
N GLY A 268 -13.39 5.41 50.07
CA GLY A 268 -13.92 5.10 51.41
C GLY A 268 -13.95 3.64 51.87
N ALA A 269 -13.36 2.68 51.15
CA ALA A 269 -13.18 1.32 51.68
C ALA A 269 -11.71 1.09 52.10
N ASP A 270 -11.55 0.38 53.21
CA ASP A 270 -10.34 0.12 53.99
C ASP A 270 -9.05 -0.07 53.15
N ALA A 271 -7.99 0.64 53.50
CA ALA A 271 -6.76 0.80 52.74
C ALA A 271 -5.77 -0.37 52.95
N SER A 272 -6.28 -1.60 52.98
CA SER A 272 -5.45 -2.80 53.15
C SER A 272 -5.71 -3.82 52.05
N LEU A 273 -4.73 -3.95 51.15
CA LEU A 273 -4.45 -5.09 50.25
C LEU A 273 -5.29 -5.25 48.97
N GLY A 274 -5.38 -4.19 48.16
CA GLY A 274 -5.66 -4.32 46.72
C GLY A 274 -4.73 -3.41 45.93
N ASP A 275 -3.88 -3.98 45.07
CA ASP A 275 -2.87 -3.27 44.28
C ASP A 275 -3.48 -2.08 43.51
N ASP A 276 -2.79 -0.93 43.51
CA ASP A 276 -3.17 0.30 42.77
C ASP A 276 -3.24 0.10 41.25
N PHE A 277 -2.81 -1.09 40.79
CA PHE A 277 -2.59 -1.45 39.41
C PHE A 277 -3.27 -2.77 39.08
N GLU A 278 -3.65 -2.91 37.83
CA GLU A 278 -4.13 -4.14 37.21
C GLU A 278 -3.09 -4.58 36.18
N THR A 279 -2.71 -5.86 36.24
CA THR A 279 -1.76 -6.49 35.30
C THR A 279 -2.48 -7.64 34.58
N ILE A 280 -2.45 -7.62 33.25
CA ILE A 280 -3.13 -8.61 32.41
C ILE A 280 -2.14 -9.17 31.39
N MET A 281 -2.05 -10.50 31.31
CA MET A 281 -1.34 -11.18 30.24
C MET A 281 -2.27 -11.40 29.04
N ILE A 282 -1.85 -10.95 27.87
CA ILE A 282 -2.61 -10.99 26.63
C ILE A 282 -1.85 -11.80 25.59
N CYS A 283 -2.50 -12.85 25.07
CA CYS A 283 -2.00 -13.64 23.96
C CYS A 283 -2.87 -13.45 22.72
N GLU A 284 -2.41 -13.99 21.59
CA GLU A 284 -3.21 -14.04 20.38
C GLU A 284 -4.48 -14.92 20.55
N PRO A 285 -5.57 -14.66 19.80
CA PRO A 285 -6.84 -15.34 20.00
C PRO A 285 -6.73 -16.86 19.77
N ASP A 286 -7.39 -17.66 20.59
CA ASP A 286 -7.34 -19.13 20.51
C ASP A 286 -7.84 -19.69 19.19
N ALA A 287 -8.79 -19.02 18.56
CA ALA A 287 -9.33 -19.40 17.25
C ALA A 287 -8.40 -19.04 16.07
N LEU A 288 -7.17 -18.58 16.29
CA LEU A 288 -6.23 -18.27 15.21
C LEU A 288 -5.74 -19.56 14.52
N PRO A 289 -6.05 -19.78 13.23
CA PRO A 289 -5.83 -21.07 12.56
C PRO A 289 -4.35 -21.40 12.32
N TYR A 290 -3.47 -20.40 12.37
CA TYR A 290 -2.06 -20.55 12.03
C TYR A 290 -1.16 -20.84 13.23
N LYS A 291 -1.69 -20.98 14.46
CA LYS A 291 -0.88 -21.23 15.68
C LYS A 291 0.12 -22.38 15.55
N SER A 292 -0.21 -23.41 14.78
CA SER A 292 0.62 -24.60 14.56
C SER A 292 1.69 -24.47 13.48
N GLN A 293 1.69 -23.39 12.69
CA GLN A 293 2.70 -23.18 11.64
C GLN A 293 4.03 -22.71 12.24
N PRO A 294 5.18 -23.10 11.66
CA PRO A 294 6.50 -22.72 12.17
C PRO A 294 6.74 -21.22 12.06
N VAL A 295 7.48 -20.67 13.02
CA VAL A 295 8.05 -19.32 12.93
C VAL A 295 9.15 -19.33 11.88
N ILE A 296 9.08 -18.42 10.92
CA ILE A 296 10.03 -18.31 9.81
C ILE A 296 10.99 -17.14 10.04
N ASP A 297 10.47 -15.98 10.41
CA ASP A 297 11.23 -14.73 10.54
C ASP A 297 10.49 -13.82 11.52
N THR A 298 11.15 -13.28 12.54
CA THR A 298 10.52 -12.42 13.55
C THR A 298 10.71 -10.92 13.29
N VAL A 299 11.40 -10.57 12.20
CA VAL A 299 11.64 -9.18 11.81
C VAL A 299 10.31 -8.43 11.63
N GLY A 300 10.20 -7.25 12.25
CA GLY A 300 9.02 -6.40 12.14
C GLY A 300 7.79 -6.84 12.96
N ALA A 301 7.86 -7.91 13.74
CA ALA A 301 6.72 -8.40 14.54
C ALA A 301 6.22 -7.38 15.59
N GLY A 302 7.15 -6.67 16.23
CA GLY A 302 6.80 -5.60 17.17
C GLY A 302 6.13 -4.40 16.47
N ASP A 303 6.59 -4.08 15.26
CA ASP A 303 5.97 -3.03 14.43
C ASP A 303 4.57 -3.47 13.96
N ALA A 304 4.40 -4.75 13.60
CA ALA A 304 3.10 -5.32 13.27
C ALA A 304 2.12 -5.21 14.45
N PHE A 305 2.58 -5.51 15.67
CA PHE A 305 1.79 -5.35 16.89
C PHE A 305 1.37 -3.89 17.09
N CYS A 306 2.31 -2.95 17.04
CA CYS A 306 2.02 -1.53 17.31
C CYS A 306 1.05 -0.94 16.27
N GLY A 307 1.28 -1.22 14.98
CA GLY A 307 0.41 -0.77 13.89
C GLY A 307 -1.01 -1.35 14.00
N ALA A 308 -1.11 -2.66 14.24
CA ALA A 308 -2.41 -3.32 14.40
C ALA A 308 -3.17 -2.80 15.63
N LEU A 309 -2.49 -2.64 16.77
CA LEU A 309 -3.09 -2.10 17.98
C LEU A 309 -3.67 -0.70 17.73
N ALA A 310 -2.90 0.19 17.09
CA ALA A 310 -3.36 1.53 16.76
C ALA A 310 -4.60 1.51 15.85
N ALA A 311 -4.63 0.63 14.86
CA ALA A 311 -5.78 0.45 13.98
C ALA A 311 -7.04 -0.03 14.73
N TYR A 312 -6.94 -1.04 15.60
CA TYR A 312 -8.09 -1.49 16.40
C TYR A 312 -8.58 -0.41 17.38
N LEU A 313 -7.67 0.28 18.05
CA LEU A 313 -8.02 1.38 18.97
C LEU A 313 -8.72 2.53 18.24
N SER A 314 -8.31 2.85 17.01
CA SER A 314 -8.96 3.90 16.20
C SER A 314 -10.42 3.59 15.85
N ARG A 315 -10.82 2.32 15.96
CA ARG A 315 -12.18 1.83 15.77
C ARG A 315 -12.97 1.69 17.07
N GLY A 316 -12.42 2.15 18.19
CA GLY A 316 -13.05 2.04 19.51
C GLY A 316 -13.05 0.64 20.09
N VAL A 317 -12.18 -0.26 19.62
CA VAL A 317 -12.01 -1.56 20.26
C VAL A 317 -11.33 -1.35 21.60
N GLU A 318 -11.90 -1.91 22.67
CA GLU A 318 -11.32 -1.85 24.02
C GLU A 318 -9.89 -2.40 24.07
N LEU A 319 -9.04 -1.78 24.89
CA LEU A 319 -7.59 -1.99 24.89
C LEU A 319 -7.16 -3.46 24.95
N ASP A 320 -7.74 -4.22 25.88
CA ASP A 320 -7.37 -5.62 26.12
C ASP A 320 -7.70 -6.48 24.90
N ARG A 321 -8.84 -6.20 24.26
CA ARG A 321 -9.27 -6.87 23.03
C ARG A 321 -8.41 -6.44 21.84
N ALA A 322 -8.12 -5.14 21.70
CA ALA A 322 -7.26 -4.61 20.66
C ALA A 322 -5.85 -5.21 20.73
N ALA A 323 -5.29 -5.35 21.93
CA ALA A 323 -4.00 -5.99 22.15
C ALA A 323 -4.01 -7.48 21.82
N SER A 324 -5.07 -8.22 22.16
CA SER A 324 -5.19 -9.63 21.77
C SER A 324 -5.23 -9.78 20.25
N LEU A 325 -6.00 -8.95 19.57
CA LEU A 325 -6.07 -8.92 18.11
C LEU A 325 -4.73 -8.54 17.46
N ALA A 326 -4.03 -7.56 18.03
CA ALA A 326 -2.68 -7.16 17.60
C ALA A 326 -1.65 -8.29 17.80
N CYS A 327 -1.71 -9.05 18.89
CA CYS A 327 -0.92 -10.28 19.06
C CYS A 327 -1.22 -11.29 17.94
N GLY A 328 -2.48 -11.41 17.51
CA GLY A 328 -2.86 -12.25 16.37
C GLY A 328 -2.22 -11.82 15.05
N VAL A 329 -2.23 -10.52 14.76
CA VAL A 329 -1.59 -9.94 13.56
C VAL A 329 -0.08 -10.14 13.60
N ALA A 330 0.57 -9.85 14.72
CA ALA A 330 2.00 -10.08 14.91
C ALA A 330 2.37 -11.57 14.78
N SER A 331 1.57 -12.46 15.37
CA SER A 331 1.72 -13.91 15.23
C SER A 331 1.65 -14.35 13.76
N MET A 332 0.75 -13.77 12.95
CA MET A 332 0.70 -14.05 11.51
C MET A 332 1.94 -13.53 10.77
N SER A 333 2.46 -12.36 11.12
CA SER A 333 3.65 -11.79 10.46
C SER A 333 4.87 -12.71 10.58
N VAL A 334 5.08 -13.34 11.74
CA VAL A 334 6.30 -14.13 11.95
C VAL A 334 6.39 -15.44 11.16
N ARG A 335 5.33 -15.77 10.41
CA ARG A 335 5.19 -16.96 9.56
C ARG A 335 5.53 -16.69 8.09
N LYS A 336 5.94 -15.46 7.77
CA LYS A 336 6.43 -15.04 6.45
C LYS A 336 7.76 -14.31 6.65
N ARG A 337 8.60 -14.28 5.60
CA ARG A 337 9.88 -13.54 5.64
C ARG A 337 9.66 -12.06 5.35
N GLY A 338 10.53 -11.22 5.91
CA GLY A 338 10.56 -9.78 5.63
C GLY A 338 9.68 -8.96 6.57
N ALA A 339 9.96 -7.66 6.67
CA ALA A 339 9.18 -6.76 7.54
C ALA A 339 7.80 -6.49 6.92
N GLN A 340 7.71 -5.56 5.99
CA GLN A 340 6.43 -5.12 5.43
C GLN A 340 5.74 -6.20 4.61
N GLU A 341 6.52 -7.06 3.95
CA GLU A 341 6.03 -8.15 3.12
C GLU A 341 5.37 -9.28 3.93
N SER A 342 5.68 -9.39 5.22
CA SER A 342 5.11 -10.41 6.09
C SER A 342 3.76 -10.04 6.69
N TYR A 343 3.40 -8.76 6.69
CA TYR A 343 2.18 -8.30 7.35
C TYR A 343 0.93 -8.85 6.65
N PRO A 344 -0.03 -9.38 7.42
CA PRO A 344 -1.23 -9.95 6.83
C PRO A 344 -2.07 -8.85 6.17
N LYS A 345 -2.62 -9.20 5.01
CA LYS A 345 -3.60 -8.36 4.31
C LYS A 345 -5.00 -8.59 4.86
N ALA A 346 -5.90 -7.63 4.65
CA ALA A 346 -7.30 -7.70 5.08
C ALA A 346 -8.01 -9.01 4.66
N ASN A 347 -7.75 -9.48 3.43
CA ASN A 347 -8.33 -10.73 2.90
C ASN A 347 -7.69 -12.00 3.50
N GLU A 348 -6.50 -11.90 4.10
CA GLU A 348 -5.82 -12.99 4.80
C GLU A 348 -6.23 -13.08 6.28
N LEU A 349 -6.87 -12.04 6.84
CA LEU A 349 -7.27 -12.06 8.24
C LEU A 349 -8.38 -13.09 8.48
N PRO A 350 -8.21 -14.02 9.44
CA PRO A 350 -9.27 -14.94 9.84
C PRO A 350 -10.38 -14.19 10.58
N ALA A 351 -11.57 -14.79 10.65
CA ALA A 351 -12.74 -14.19 11.28
C ALA A 351 -12.49 -13.72 12.73
N CYS A 352 -11.64 -14.43 13.49
CA CYS A 352 -11.31 -14.07 14.87
C CYS A 352 -10.51 -12.76 15.01
N LEU A 353 -9.96 -12.24 13.90
CA LEU A 353 -9.26 -10.96 13.81
C LEU A 353 -10.07 -9.85 13.10
N ARG A 354 -11.29 -10.12 12.64
CA ARG A 354 -12.16 -9.12 12.00
C ARG A 354 -13.08 -8.48 13.06
N LEU A 355 -13.55 -7.25 12.80
CA LEU A 355 -14.58 -6.58 13.62
C LEU A 355 -15.98 -6.90 13.07
N ASP A 356 -17.01 -6.96 13.92
CA ASP A 356 -18.37 -7.37 13.53
C ASP A 356 -19.04 -6.42 12.52
N ASP A 357 -18.68 -5.12 12.55
CA ASP A 357 -19.10 -4.13 11.54
C ASP A 357 -18.37 -4.31 10.19
N MET A 358 -17.41 -5.23 10.11
CA MET A 358 -16.88 -5.74 8.84
C MET A 358 -17.84 -6.77 8.24
N LEU A 359 -19.18 -6.61 8.42
CA LEU A 359 -20.17 -7.32 7.62
C LEU A 359 -19.74 -7.18 6.17
N ILE A 360 -19.28 -8.32 5.69
CA ILE A 360 -18.71 -8.55 4.39
C ILE A 360 -19.84 -8.22 3.41
N GLU A 361 -19.95 -6.97 2.95
CA GLU A 361 -19.96 -6.84 1.51
C GLU A 361 -18.68 -7.54 1.10
N GLU A 362 -18.81 -8.65 0.38
CA GLU A 362 -17.68 -9.33 -0.22
C GLU A 362 -16.88 -8.23 -0.91
N HIS A 363 -15.81 -7.78 -0.25
CA HIS A 363 -14.83 -6.88 -0.83
C HIS A 363 -14.15 -7.72 -1.90
N LYS A 364 -14.80 -7.85 -3.04
CA LYS A 364 -14.18 -8.24 -4.29
C LYS A 364 -13.04 -7.26 -4.45
N ASP A 365 -11.83 -7.78 -4.53
CA ASP A 365 -10.63 -7.00 -4.74
C ASP A 365 -10.86 -6.04 -5.91
N ILE A 366 -11.19 -4.78 -5.60
CA ILE A 366 -11.44 -3.77 -6.64
C ILE A 366 -10.09 -3.45 -7.25
N THR A 367 -9.77 -4.17 -8.32
CA THR A 367 -8.51 -4.00 -9.03
C THR A 367 -8.56 -2.67 -9.76
N THR A 368 -7.64 -1.75 -9.45
CA THR A 368 -7.49 -0.53 -10.25
C THR A 368 -6.61 -0.88 -11.45
N ILE A 369 -7.18 -0.79 -12.65
CA ILE A 369 -6.49 -1.03 -13.92
C ILE A 369 -6.25 0.33 -14.56
N THR A 370 -4.98 0.66 -14.79
CA THR A 370 -4.61 1.91 -15.45
C THR A 370 -4.70 1.76 -16.96
N PHE A 371 -5.64 2.46 -17.59
CA PHE A 371 -5.70 2.55 -19.05
C PHE A 371 -4.70 3.57 -19.56
N VAL A 372 -3.70 3.07 -20.30
CA VAL A 372 -2.67 3.92 -20.88
C VAL A 372 -3.16 4.50 -22.21
N THR A 373 -3.66 5.74 -22.15
CA THR A 373 -4.07 6.47 -23.35
C THR A 373 -4.02 7.98 -23.12
N GLY A 374 -3.56 8.72 -24.13
CA GLY A 374 -3.72 10.17 -24.19
C GLY A 374 -5.03 10.63 -24.83
N ASN A 375 -5.85 9.72 -25.37
CA ASN A 375 -7.05 10.05 -26.13
C ASN A 375 -8.31 10.00 -25.23
N LYS A 376 -8.87 11.16 -24.93
CA LYS A 376 -10.07 11.31 -24.08
C LYS A 376 -11.30 10.58 -24.63
N ASN A 377 -11.44 10.51 -25.96
CA ASN A 377 -12.57 9.81 -26.58
C ASN A 377 -12.43 8.29 -26.41
N LYS A 378 -11.21 7.75 -26.53
CA LYS A 378 -10.94 6.33 -26.22
C LYS A 378 -11.28 6.03 -24.77
N LEU A 379 -10.82 6.86 -23.82
CA LEU A 379 -11.14 6.66 -22.40
C LEU A 379 -12.64 6.64 -22.13
N ALA A 380 -13.40 7.57 -22.72
CA ALA A 380 -14.85 7.63 -22.57
C ALA A 380 -15.55 6.38 -23.13
N GLU A 381 -15.10 5.89 -24.29
CA GLU A 381 -15.63 4.68 -24.93
C GLU A 381 -15.32 3.42 -24.10
N VAL A 382 -14.08 3.28 -23.61
CA VAL A 382 -13.65 2.15 -22.77
C VAL A 382 -14.43 2.10 -21.46
N ARG A 383 -14.62 3.25 -20.80
CA ARG A 383 -15.45 3.32 -19.60
C ARG A 383 -16.88 2.85 -19.89
N ARG A 384 -17.47 3.24 -21.02
CA ARG A 384 -18.78 2.75 -21.43
C ARG A 384 -18.77 1.23 -21.66
N LEU A 385 -17.82 0.70 -22.42
CA LEU A 385 -17.75 -0.73 -22.75
C LEU A 385 -17.55 -1.62 -21.51
N LEU A 386 -16.78 -1.15 -20.52
CA LEU A 386 -16.46 -1.93 -19.32
C LEU A 386 -17.46 -1.75 -18.17
N LEU A 387 -18.09 -0.58 -18.03
CA LEU A 387 -19.02 -0.27 -16.92
C LEU A 387 -20.48 -0.62 -17.24
N THR A 388 -20.84 -0.80 -18.52
CA THR A 388 -22.22 -1.18 -18.90
C THR A 388 -22.37 -2.70 -18.88
N SER A 389 -23.05 -3.26 -17.87
CA SER A 389 -23.37 -4.69 -17.82
C SER A 389 -24.65 -5.00 -18.61
N SER A 390 -24.78 -6.23 -19.11
CA SER A 390 -25.94 -6.70 -19.90
C SER A 390 -27.29 -6.60 -19.16
N ASN A 391 -27.27 -6.39 -17.85
CA ASN A 391 -28.43 -6.24 -16.96
C ASN A 391 -28.55 -4.85 -16.29
N GLY A 392 -27.80 -3.83 -16.75
CA GLY A 392 -27.93 -2.45 -16.24
C GLY A 392 -27.41 -2.21 -14.81
N LYS A 393 -26.70 -3.16 -14.19
CA LYS A 393 -25.98 -2.98 -12.92
C LYS A 393 -24.50 -2.67 -13.21
N GLU A 394 -23.94 -1.67 -12.53
CA GLU A 394 -22.49 -1.37 -12.60
C GLU A 394 -21.67 -2.56 -12.10
N ASN A 395 -20.57 -2.88 -12.80
CA ASN A 395 -19.63 -3.91 -12.39
C ASN A 395 -18.63 -3.30 -11.39
N ASN A 396 -18.77 -3.61 -10.10
CA ASN A 396 -17.98 -3.01 -9.03
C ASN A 396 -16.65 -3.74 -8.75
N ASN A 397 -16.23 -4.70 -9.59
CA ASN A 397 -15.06 -5.54 -9.30
C ASN A 397 -13.71 -4.90 -9.70
N PHE A 398 -13.71 -3.81 -10.46
CA PHE A 398 -12.49 -3.11 -10.88
C PHE A 398 -12.76 -1.64 -11.19
N VAL A 399 -11.72 -0.80 -11.12
CA VAL A 399 -11.78 0.64 -11.43
C VAL A 399 -10.84 0.92 -12.59
N ILE A 400 -11.29 1.72 -13.57
CA ILE A 400 -10.45 2.16 -14.69
C ILE A 400 -9.86 3.55 -14.40
N ASP A 401 -8.58 3.58 -14.07
CA ASP A 401 -7.78 4.80 -14.00
C ASP A 401 -7.19 5.15 -15.38
N ASN A 402 -6.62 6.33 -15.55
CA ASN A 402 -6.01 6.77 -16.80
C ASN A 402 -4.62 7.36 -16.58
N ALA A 403 -3.65 6.89 -17.36
CA ALA A 403 -2.33 7.49 -17.45
C ALA A 403 -2.00 7.87 -18.90
N LYS A 404 -1.38 9.03 -19.06
CA LYS A 404 -0.72 9.43 -20.31
C LYS A 404 0.79 9.33 -20.07
N ILE A 405 1.39 8.24 -20.53
CA ILE A 405 2.84 8.04 -20.53
C ILE A 405 3.35 8.05 -21.97
N ASP A 406 4.63 8.40 -22.12
CA ASP A 406 5.30 8.37 -23.41
C ASP A 406 5.89 6.97 -23.63
N LEU A 407 5.33 6.21 -24.58
CA LEU A 407 5.82 4.89 -24.97
C LEU A 407 6.47 5.00 -26.36
N PRO A 408 7.56 4.26 -26.61
CA PRO A 408 8.17 4.24 -27.92
C PRO A 408 7.20 3.73 -29.00
N GLU A 409 7.27 4.32 -30.19
CA GLU A 409 6.56 3.82 -31.36
C GLU A 409 7.34 2.64 -31.95
N LEU A 410 6.97 1.43 -31.51
CA LEU A 410 7.62 0.19 -31.89
C LEU A 410 7.22 -0.24 -33.31
N GLN A 411 8.16 -0.85 -34.02
CA GLN A 411 7.91 -1.50 -35.31
C GLN A 411 7.87 -3.01 -35.13
N GLY A 412 6.83 -3.66 -35.64
CA GLY A 412 6.63 -5.09 -35.50
C GLY A 412 5.24 -5.54 -35.92
N THR A 413 4.87 -6.75 -35.52
CA THR A 413 3.48 -7.22 -35.66
C THR A 413 2.60 -6.52 -34.62
N PRO A 414 1.27 -6.40 -34.84
CA PRO A 414 0.36 -5.84 -33.85
C PRO A 414 0.47 -6.48 -32.46
N ILE A 415 0.71 -7.80 -32.41
CA ILE A 415 0.86 -8.55 -31.17
C ILE A 415 2.15 -8.17 -30.45
N ASP A 416 3.29 -8.17 -31.16
CA ASP A 416 4.59 -7.85 -30.56
C ASP A 416 4.61 -6.42 -30.02
N ILE A 417 4.06 -5.48 -30.79
CA ILE A 417 3.92 -4.08 -30.38
C ILE A 417 3.07 -3.98 -29.11
N ALA A 418 1.93 -4.67 -29.07
CA ALA A 418 1.03 -4.62 -27.91
C ALA A 418 1.66 -5.23 -26.65
N ILE A 419 2.34 -6.38 -26.77
CA ILE A 419 3.06 -7.01 -25.66
C ILE A 419 4.11 -6.05 -25.11
N GLU A 420 4.97 -5.52 -25.99
CA GLU A 420 6.11 -4.73 -25.55
C GLU A 420 5.68 -3.36 -24.99
N LYS A 421 4.68 -2.70 -25.59
CA LYS A 421 4.09 -1.48 -25.02
C LYS A 421 3.46 -1.75 -23.66
N CYS A 422 2.78 -2.87 -23.47
CA CYS A 422 2.18 -3.24 -22.19
C CYS A 422 3.25 -3.51 -21.13
N ARG A 423 4.32 -4.21 -21.50
CA ARG A 423 5.48 -4.47 -20.63
C ARG A 423 6.13 -3.16 -20.18
N LEU A 424 6.45 -2.29 -21.12
CA LEU A 424 7.06 -0.97 -20.84
C LEU A 424 6.13 -0.09 -19.99
N ALA A 425 4.82 -0.10 -20.27
CA ALA A 425 3.84 0.60 -19.47
C ALA A 425 3.77 0.08 -18.02
N ALA A 426 3.76 -1.25 -17.85
CA ALA A 426 3.74 -1.89 -16.53
C ALA A 426 5.01 -1.57 -15.75
N GLU A 427 6.17 -1.55 -16.43
CA GLU A 427 7.45 -1.17 -15.84
C GLU A 427 7.51 0.31 -15.47
N GLN A 428 6.95 1.21 -16.28
CA GLN A 428 6.97 2.64 -15.99
C GLN A 428 5.96 3.02 -14.90
N LEU A 429 4.79 2.40 -14.89
CA LEU A 429 3.69 2.73 -13.96
C LEU A 429 3.67 1.87 -12.70
N GLN A 430 4.43 0.77 -12.66
CA GLN A 430 4.53 -0.15 -11.51
C GLN A 430 3.16 -0.57 -10.96
N SER A 431 2.18 -0.77 -11.84
CA SER A 431 0.77 -1.05 -11.49
C SER A 431 0.12 -1.96 -12.55
N PRO A 432 -1.07 -2.53 -12.29
CA PRO A 432 -1.85 -3.18 -13.33
C PRO A 432 -2.17 -2.19 -14.44
N VAL A 433 -1.80 -2.54 -15.67
CA VAL A 433 -1.98 -1.69 -16.84
C VAL A 433 -2.75 -2.42 -17.92
N MET A 434 -3.52 -1.68 -18.68
CA MET A 434 -3.97 -2.11 -19.99
C MET A 434 -3.62 -1.07 -21.04
N ILE A 435 -3.23 -1.56 -22.21
CA ILE A 435 -3.09 -0.75 -23.42
C ILE A 435 -4.09 -1.23 -24.46
N GLU A 436 -4.34 -0.39 -25.47
CA GLU A 436 -5.18 -0.72 -26.61
C GLU A 436 -4.50 -0.24 -27.88
N ASP A 437 -4.16 -1.19 -28.76
CA ASP A 437 -3.68 -0.90 -30.11
C ASP A 437 -4.75 -1.28 -31.14
N THR A 438 -5.12 -0.30 -31.97
CA THR A 438 -6.11 -0.43 -33.04
C THR A 438 -5.41 -0.39 -34.38
N SER A 439 -5.70 -1.39 -35.23
CA SER A 439 -5.17 -1.54 -36.57
C SER A 439 -6.29 -1.53 -37.60
N LEU A 440 -5.99 -0.99 -38.79
CA LEU A 440 -6.79 -1.18 -39.99
C LEU A 440 -5.91 -1.82 -41.05
N CYS A 441 -6.31 -3.01 -41.49
CA CYS A 441 -5.47 -3.89 -42.29
C CYS A 441 -6.13 -4.13 -43.65
N PHE A 442 -5.40 -3.92 -44.74
CA PHE A 442 -5.87 -4.20 -46.08
C PHE A 442 -5.30 -5.54 -46.55
N TYR A 443 -6.16 -6.44 -47.03
CA TYR A 443 -5.71 -7.76 -47.49
C TYR A 443 -4.74 -7.65 -48.68
N ASP A 444 -5.01 -6.72 -49.58
CA ASP A 444 -4.17 -6.46 -50.75
C ASP A 444 -2.77 -5.93 -50.41
N LEU A 445 -2.60 -5.39 -49.20
CA LEU A 445 -1.31 -4.94 -48.68
C LEU A 445 -0.74 -5.91 -47.63
N ASN A 446 -1.20 -7.16 -47.60
CA ASN A 446 -0.79 -8.17 -46.63
C ASN A 446 -0.91 -7.69 -45.17
N GLY A 447 -1.98 -6.95 -44.87
CA GLY A 447 -2.29 -6.46 -43.53
C GLY A 447 -1.79 -5.05 -43.21
N LEU A 448 -1.06 -4.40 -44.12
CA LEU A 448 -0.71 -2.98 -43.99
C LEU A 448 -1.92 -2.07 -44.32
N PRO A 449 -1.97 -0.82 -43.79
CA PRO A 449 -0.99 -0.18 -42.90
C PRO A 449 -1.02 -0.73 -41.45
N GLY A 450 -2.04 -1.50 -41.09
CA GLY A 450 -2.10 -2.23 -39.82
C GLY A 450 -1.97 -1.30 -38.60
N PRO A 451 -1.02 -1.53 -37.69
CA PRO A 451 -0.88 -0.74 -36.47
C PRO A 451 -0.43 0.70 -36.74
N TYR A 452 0.06 0.98 -37.95
CA TYR A 452 0.52 2.31 -38.37
C TYR A 452 -0.59 3.19 -38.93
N ILE A 453 -1.85 2.73 -38.93
CA ILE A 453 -2.98 3.41 -39.58
C ILE A 453 -3.15 4.88 -39.16
N LYS A 454 -2.86 5.21 -37.89
CA LYS A 454 -2.95 6.59 -37.40
C LYS A 454 -2.05 7.53 -38.21
N TRP A 455 -0.79 7.16 -38.44
CA TRP A 455 0.17 7.97 -39.18
C TRP A 455 -0.23 8.13 -40.64
N PHE A 456 -0.70 7.04 -41.27
CA PHE A 456 -1.24 7.12 -42.63
C PHE A 456 -2.46 8.04 -42.69
N LEU A 457 -3.38 7.94 -41.74
CA LEU A 457 -4.54 8.81 -41.71
C LEU A 457 -4.14 10.28 -41.54
N ASP A 458 -3.21 10.58 -40.64
CA ASP A 458 -2.73 11.94 -40.37
C ASP A 458 -2.03 12.55 -41.60
N ASP A 459 -1.22 11.77 -42.31
CA ASP A 459 -0.39 12.27 -43.43
C ASP A 459 -1.14 12.34 -44.77
N ILE A 460 -1.97 11.34 -45.08
CA ILE A 460 -2.60 11.23 -46.42
C ILE A 460 -4.13 11.32 -46.39
N GLY A 461 -4.75 11.35 -45.21
CA GLY A 461 -6.20 11.48 -45.04
C GLY A 461 -7.02 10.28 -45.55
N LEU A 462 -8.35 10.38 -45.41
CA LEU A 462 -9.30 9.33 -45.81
C LEU A 462 -9.25 9.04 -47.32
N GLU A 463 -9.13 10.08 -48.14
CA GLU A 463 -8.97 9.99 -49.59
C GLU A 463 -7.65 9.31 -49.97
N GLY A 464 -6.56 9.63 -49.28
CA GLY A 464 -5.27 8.99 -49.51
C GLY A 464 -5.32 7.50 -49.20
N LEU A 465 -5.89 7.12 -48.04
CA LEU A 465 -6.10 5.72 -47.67
C LEU A 465 -6.92 4.96 -48.73
N ASN A 466 -7.97 5.59 -49.27
CA ASN A 466 -8.74 5.01 -50.38
C ASN A 466 -7.90 4.84 -51.66
N LYS A 467 -7.08 5.84 -52.01
CA LYS A 467 -6.20 5.79 -53.19
C LYS A 467 -5.10 4.74 -53.07
N MET A 468 -4.61 4.44 -51.87
CA MET A 468 -3.57 3.43 -51.64
C MET A 468 -3.96 2.06 -52.20
N ILE A 469 -5.24 1.70 -52.11
CA ILE A 469 -5.73 0.40 -52.53
C ILE A 469 -6.31 0.40 -53.96
N ASP A 470 -6.52 1.57 -54.58
CA ASP A 470 -7.09 1.68 -55.93
C ASP A 470 -6.20 1.00 -57.00
N GLY A 471 -4.89 0.85 -56.72
CA GLY A 471 -3.94 0.16 -57.60
C GLY A 471 -3.88 -1.37 -57.45
N PHE A 472 -4.67 -1.96 -56.55
CA PHE A 472 -4.68 -3.40 -56.25
C PHE A 472 -6.01 -4.05 -56.68
N ASN A 473 -6.02 -5.39 -56.87
CA ASN A 473 -7.15 -6.09 -57.51
C ASN A 473 -8.42 -6.23 -56.63
N THR A 474 -9.37 -5.35 -56.90
CA THR A 474 -10.84 -5.50 -57.06
C THR A 474 -11.78 -5.90 -55.92
N ASP A 475 -11.32 -6.39 -54.76
CA ASP A 475 -12.27 -6.71 -53.68
C ASP A 475 -12.24 -5.72 -52.50
N ARG A 476 -11.20 -4.87 -52.41
CA ARG A 476 -10.99 -3.86 -51.36
C ARG A 476 -11.23 -4.39 -49.94
N LYS A 477 -10.96 -5.69 -49.74
CA LYS A 477 -11.18 -6.38 -48.47
C LYS A 477 -10.24 -5.82 -47.43
N ALA A 478 -10.78 -5.61 -46.24
CA ALA A 478 -10.04 -5.14 -45.10
C ALA A 478 -10.58 -5.75 -43.82
N TYR A 479 -9.77 -5.71 -42.78
CA TYR A 479 -10.23 -6.01 -41.44
C TYR A 479 -9.74 -4.95 -40.47
N ALA A 480 -10.59 -4.64 -39.50
CA ALA A 480 -10.23 -3.84 -38.35
C ALA A 480 -9.86 -4.77 -37.20
N GLN A 481 -8.79 -4.47 -36.46
CA GLN A 481 -8.34 -5.27 -35.33
C GLN A 481 -8.05 -4.38 -34.12
N THR A 482 -8.51 -4.79 -32.94
CA THR A 482 -8.09 -4.21 -31.66
C THR A 482 -7.44 -5.29 -30.84
N ILE A 483 -6.26 -4.99 -30.30
CA ILE A 483 -5.57 -5.83 -29.32
C ILE A 483 -5.52 -5.05 -28.02
N ILE A 484 -6.10 -5.63 -26.98
CA ILE A 484 -5.93 -5.19 -25.59
C ILE A 484 -4.85 -6.08 -25.01
N ALA A 485 -3.78 -5.48 -24.52
CA ALA A 485 -2.78 -6.17 -23.72
C ALA A 485 -2.92 -5.71 -22.27
N TYR A 486 -3.07 -6.67 -21.37
CA TYR A 486 -3.23 -6.44 -19.93
C TYR A 486 -2.08 -7.08 -19.16
N SER A 487 -1.52 -6.34 -18.22
CA SER A 487 -0.54 -6.86 -17.26
C SER A 487 -1.06 -6.60 -15.85
N PRO A 488 -1.03 -7.61 -14.95
CA PRO A 488 -1.29 -7.41 -13.52
C PRO A 488 -0.23 -6.56 -12.81
N GLY A 489 0.90 -6.26 -13.46
CA GLY A 489 1.99 -5.48 -12.88
C GLY A 489 3.36 -5.84 -13.47
N PRO A 490 4.41 -5.10 -13.08
CA PRO A 490 5.76 -5.30 -13.60
C PRO A 490 6.25 -6.73 -13.38
N GLY A 491 6.86 -7.33 -14.40
CA GLY A 491 7.36 -8.71 -14.37
C GLY A 491 6.29 -9.81 -14.33
N LYS A 492 4.99 -9.46 -14.48
CA LYS A 492 3.89 -10.43 -14.60
C LYS A 492 3.59 -10.74 -16.07
N GLY A 493 2.99 -11.90 -16.30
CA GLY A 493 2.55 -12.32 -17.64
C GLY A 493 1.56 -11.32 -18.25
N ILE A 494 1.58 -11.21 -19.58
CA ILE A 494 0.70 -10.33 -20.35
C ILE A 494 -0.39 -11.18 -21.00
N GLU A 495 -1.63 -10.82 -20.72
CA GLU A 495 -2.82 -11.42 -21.34
C GLU A 495 -3.29 -10.57 -22.51
N LEU A 496 -3.64 -11.22 -23.62
CA LEU A 496 -4.06 -10.57 -24.85
C LEU A 496 -5.52 -10.86 -25.15
N PHE A 497 -6.28 -9.81 -25.45
CA PHE A 497 -7.67 -9.89 -25.87
C PHE A 497 -7.81 -9.23 -27.23
N GLN A 498 -8.25 -10.01 -28.21
CA GLN A 498 -8.30 -9.58 -29.59
C GLN A 498 -9.72 -9.54 -30.08
N GLY A 499 -10.06 -8.49 -30.80
CA GLY A 499 -11.30 -8.41 -31.56
C GLY A 499 -10.98 -8.00 -32.98
N GLN A 500 -11.62 -8.66 -33.93
CA GLN A 500 -11.46 -8.40 -35.35
C GLN A 500 -12.83 -8.28 -36.01
N THR A 501 -12.97 -7.40 -36.97
CA THR A 501 -14.18 -7.27 -37.81
C THR A 501 -13.77 -7.25 -39.27
N GLU A 502 -14.38 -8.11 -40.07
CA GLU A 502 -14.21 -8.16 -41.51
C GLU A 502 -15.04 -7.06 -42.20
N GLY A 503 -14.50 -6.49 -43.26
CA GLY A 503 -15.13 -5.39 -43.98
C GLY A 503 -14.52 -5.14 -45.35
N VAL A 504 -14.96 -4.04 -45.93
CA VAL A 504 -14.42 -3.50 -47.18
C VAL A 504 -14.14 -2.02 -47.02
N ILE A 505 -13.16 -1.53 -47.78
CA ILE A 505 -12.87 -0.10 -47.84
C ILE A 505 -13.72 0.55 -48.90
N VAL A 506 -14.49 1.56 -48.48
CA VAL A 506 -15.39 2.33 -49.34
C VAL A 506 -14.96 3.80 -49.39
N ARG A 507 -15.54 4.53 -50.34
CA ARG A 507 -15.38 5.99 -50.37
C ARG A 507 -15.96 6.58 -49.07
N PRO A 508 -15.38 7.66 -48.51
CA PRO A 508 -15.79 8.20 -47.23
C PRO A 508 -17.30 8.52 -47.18
N ARG A 509 -18.00 8.02 -46.16
CA ARG A 509 -19.41 8.34 -45.87
C ARG A 509 -19.59 8.63 -44.38
N GLY A 510 -20.60 9.44 -44.03
CA GLY A 510 -20.88 9.82 -42.64
C GLY A 510 -19.92 10.87 -42.03
N PRO A 511 -20.00 11.12 -40.72
CA PRO A 511 -19.17 12.11 -40.01
C PRO A 511 -17.68 11.72 -39.95
N THR A 512 -16.79 12.67 -40.26
CA THR A 512 -15.33 12.46 -40.31
C THR A 512 -14.59 12.72 -38.99
N GLN A 513 -15.32 12.73 -37.87
CA GLN A 513 -14.80 13.20 -36.57
C GLN A 513 -13.97 12.14 -35.83
N PHE A 514 -13.98 10.88 -36.27
CA PHE A 514 -13.36 9.77 -35.55
C PHE A 514 -12.58 8.82 -36.46
N GLY A 515 -11.27 9.06 -36.58
CA GLY A 515 -10.35 8.14 -37.24
C GLY A 515 -10.75 7.80 -38.68
N TRP A 516 -10.63 6.53 -39.02
CA TRP A 516 -10.91 5.97 -40.34
C TRP A 516 -12.32 5.38 -40.47
N ASP A 517 -13.19 5.58 -39.48
CA ASP A 517 -14.58 5.09 -39.49
C ASP A 517 -15.35 5.37 -40.79
N PRO A 518 -15.20 6.53 -41.46
CA PRO A 518 -15.95 6.85 -42.68
C PRO A 518 -15.64 5.96 -43.88
N ILE A 519 -14.50 5.25 -43.87
CA ILE A 519 -14.05 4.47 -45.02
C ILE A 519 -14.15 2.97 -44.80
N PHE A 520 -14.50 2.52 -43.60
CA PHE A 520 -14.62 1.09 -43.29
C PHE A 520 -16.08 0.69 -43.17
N GLU A 521 -16.50 -0.18 -44.08
CA GLU A 521 -17.82 -0.81 -44.10
C GLU A 521 -17.70 -2.25 -43.61
N PRO A 522 -18.09 -2.55 -42.35
CA PRO A 522 -18.08 -3.93 -41.86
C PRO A 522 -19.11 -4.78 -42.61
N ILE A 523 -18.79 -6.04 -42.88
CA ILE A 523 -19.70 -6.99 -43.56
C ILE A 523 -21.03 -7.12 -42.78
N GLU A 524 -20.94 -7.08 -41.45
CA GLU A 524 -22.09 -7.20 -40.55
C GLU A 524 -22.85 -5.88 -40.35
N GLY A 525 -22.40 -4.75 -40.92
CA GLY A 525 -22.97 -3.42 -40.70
C GLY A 525 -24.13 -3.04 -41.62
N GLY A 526 -24.66 -3.99 -42.40
CA GLY A 526 -25.83 -3.74 -43.26
C GLY A 526 -25.62 -2.64 -44.31
N GLY A 527 -24.39 -2.51 -44.84
CA GLY A 527 -24.04 -1.52 -45.86
C GLY A 527 -23.73 -0.11 -45.32
N LYS A 528 -23.65 0.06 -44.00
CA LYS A 528 -23.21 1.30 -43.36
C LYS A 528 -21.73 1.26 -43.03
N THR A 529 -21.06 2.38 -43.18
CA THR A 529 -19.73 2.60 -42.59
C THR A 529 -19.82 2.74 -41.07
N TYR A 530 -18.73 2.52 -40.34
CA TYR A 530 -18.72 2.75 -38.90
C TYR A 530 -19.13 4.18 -38.52
N ALA A 531 -18.90 5.17 -39.38
CA ALA A 531 -19.30 6.55 -39.14
C ALA A 531 -20.82 6.77 -39.27
N GLU A 532 -21.51 5.98 -40.10
CA GLU A 532 -22.97 6.04 -40.31
C GLU A 532 -23.77 5.23 -39.27
N MET A 533 -23.09 4.43 -38.45
CA MET A 533 -23.73 3.59 -37.42
C MET A 533 -23.97 4.37 -36.14
N GLU A 534 -25.09 4.07 -35.47
CA GLU A 534 -25.31 4.53 -34.11
C GLU A 534 -24.29 3.87 -33.16
N LYS A 535 -23.91 4.57 -32.08
CA LYS A 535 -22.80 4.12 -31.22
C LYS A 535 -22.98 2.71 -30.65
N ASP A 536 -24.20 2.35 -30.23
CA ASP A 536 -24.48 1.02 -29.68
C ASP A 536 -24.48 -0.07 -30.77
N GLU A 537 -24.98 0.26 -31.96
CA GLU A 537 -24.97 -0.62 -33.15
C GLU A 537 -23.53 -0.94 -33.56
N LYS A 538 -22.66 0.10 -33.61
CA LYS A 538 -21.23 -0.05 -33.88
C LYS A 538 -20.53 -0.90 -32.82
N ASN A 539 -20.74 -0.58 -31.54
CA ASN A 539 -20.07 -1.28 -30.43
C ASN A 539 -20.38 -2.77 -30.41
N ALA A 540 -21.59 -3.18 -30.81
CA ALA A 540 -21.99 -4.59 -30.85
C ALA A 540 -21.17 -5.43 -31.87
N ILE A 541 -20.74 -4.84 -32.98
CA ILE A 541 -20.05 -5.59 -34.06
C ILE A 541 -18.58 -5.22 -34.23
N SER A 542 -18.14 -4.10 -33.65
CA SER A 542 -16.79 -3.59 -33.87
C SER A 542 -15.70 -4.44 -33.21
N HIS A 543 -14.56 -4.48 -33.88
CA HIS A 543 -13.30 -5.03 -33.41
C HIS A 543 -12.95 -4.60 -31.97
N ARG A 544 -13.14 -3.31 -31.64
CA ARG A 544 -12.96 -2.80 -30.27
C ARG A 544 -13.98 -3.40 -29.30
N GLY A 545 -15.28 -3.38 -29.64
CA GLY A 545 -16.33 -3.97 -28.81
C GLY A 545 -16.11 -5.45 -28.51
N ARG A 546 -15.70 -6.22 -29.53
CA ARG A 546 -15.35 -7.64 -29.41
C ARG A 546 -14.16 -7.86 -28.45
N ALA A 547 -13.08 -7.09 -28.60
CA ALA A 547 -11.91 -7.19 -27.73
C ALA A 547 -12.26 -6.88 -26.26
N PHE A 548 -13.00 -5.80 -26.02
CA PHE A 548 -13.42 -5.40 -24.67
C PHE A 548 -14.45 -6.35 -24.07
N GLN A 549 -15.29 -7.01 -24.89
CA GLN A 549 -16.16 -8.06 -24.39
C GLN A 549 -15.35 -9.23 -23.81
N THR A 550 -14.37 -9.76 -24.55
CA THR A 550 -13.52 -10.86 -24.06
C THR A 550 -12.70 -10.44 -22.85
N PHE A 551 -12.17 -9.20 -22.85
CA PHE A 551 -11.46 -8.67 -21.69
C PHE A 551 -12.37 -8.53 -20.46
N ARG A 552 -13.61 -8.05 -20.64
CA ARG A 552 -14.59 -7.97 -19.55
C ARG A 552 -14.94 -9.36 -19.01
N GLU A 553 -15.13 -10.34 -19.88
CA GLU A 553 -15.37 -11.74 -19.48
C GLU A 553 -14.20 -12.31 -18.67
N TYR A 554 -12.96 -11.94 -19.01
CA TYR A 554 -11.78 -12.29 -18.23
C TYR A 554 -11.78 -11.64 -16.84
N LEU A 555 -12.10 -10.34 -16.74
CA LEU A 555 -12.17 -9.62 -15.46
C LEU A 555 -13.34 -10.06 -14.56
N CYS A 556 -14.34 -10.75 -15.11
CA CYS A 556 -15.48 -11.27 -14.35
C CYS A 556 -15.30 -12.71 -13.85
N LYS A 557 -14.23 -13.39 -14.27
CA LYS A 557 -13.83 -14.71 -13.77
C LYS A 557 -12.97 -14.56 -12.53
#